data_AF-A0A957BU75-F1
#
_entry.id   AF-A0A957BU75-F1
#
_cell.length_a   1.000
_cell.length_b   1.000
_cell.length_c   1.000
_cell.angle_alpha   90.00
_cell.angle_beta   90.00
_cell.angle_gamma   90.00
#
_symmetry.space_group_name_H-M   'P 1'
#
loop_
_entity.id
_entity.type
_entity.pdbx_description
1 polymer ?
#
loop_
_entity_poly.entity_id
_entity_poly.type
_entity_poly.pdbx_seq_one_letter_code
_entity_poly.pdbx_strand_id
1 'polypeptide(L)'
;MRHRAALLLLGVGLLCVFLGMAANIAVAQEETATPAPEVTETPESQTPEEEPASDAYCLLCHTKPDQVWHLPGGETLSVTIDPEVLAQSVHGESSPEGALACAD
;
A
#
# COMPACT_ATOMS: atom_id res chain seq x y z
N MET A 1 3.05 43.79 -39.06
CA MET A 1 1.78 43.71 -38.29
C MET A 1 1.48 42.30 -37.75
N ARG A 2 1.74 41.23 -38.50
CA ARG A 2 1.47 39.83 -38.09
C ARG A 2 2.23 39.37 -36.83
N HIS A 3 3.49 39.77 -36.65
CA HIS A 3 4.28 39.42 -35.46
C HIS A 3 3.80 40.12 -34.18
N ARG A 4 3.23 41.33 -34.28
CA ARG A 4 2.67 42.06 -33.13
C ARG A 4 1.37 41.41 -32.64
N ALA A 5 0.54 40.91 -33.56
CA ALA A 5 -0.66 40.15 -33.24
C ALA A 5 -0.32 38.79 -32.60
N ALA A 6 0.72 38.09 -33.09
CA ALA A 6 1.19 36.83 -32.51
C ALA A 6 1.74 37.01 -31.09
N LEU A 7 2.54 38.06 -30.85
CA LEU A 7 3.06 38.38 -29.52
C LEU A 7 1.96 38.76 -28.52
N LEU A 8 0.92 39.48 -28.96
CA LEU A 8 -0.23 39.83 -28.12
C LEU A 8 -1.03 38.58 -27.70
N LEU A 9 -1.27 37.64 -28.62
CA LEU A 9 -2.00 36.41 -28.29
C LEU A 9 -1.22 35.51 -27.32
N LEU A 10 0.09 35.43 -27.48
CA LEU A 10 0.96 34.64 -26.58
C LEU A 10 0.99 35.24 -25.17
N GLY A 11 1.06 36.56 -25.05
CA GLY A 11 1.01 37.27 -23.77
C GLY A 11 -0.34 37.09 -23.05
N VAL A 12 -1.46 37.19 -23.76
CA VAL A 12 -2.80 36.95 -23.20
C VAL A 12 -2.96 35.50 -22.75
N GLY A 13 -2.49 34.54 -23.55
CA GLY A 13 -2.53 33.12 -23.18
C GLY A 13 -1.75 32.82 -21.90
N LEU A 14 -0.53 33.35 -21.79
CA LEU A 14 0.31 33.16 -20.60
C LEU A 14 -0.33 33.80 -19.35
N LEU A 15 -0.92 34.99 -19.49
CA LEU A 15 -1.65 35.67 -18.42
C LEU A 15 -2.85 34.84 -17.94
N CYS A 16 -3.63 34.25 -18.86
CA CYS A 16 -4.77 33.39 -18.50
C CYS A 16 -4.33 32.12 -17.74
N VAL A 17 -3.20 31.51 -18.12
CA VAL A 17 -2.66 30.33 -17.42
C VAL A 17 -2.21 30.69 -15.99
N PHE A 18 -1.50 31.81 -15.82
CA PHE A 18 -1.07 32.27 -14.50
C PHE A 18 -2.25 32.63 -13.58
N LEU A 19 -3.32 33.26 -14.11
CA LEU A 19 -4.53 33.52 -13.33
C LEU A 19 -5.27 32.24 -12.92
N GLY A 20 -5.28 31.20 -13.77
CA GLY A 20 -5.92 29.93 -13.45
C GLY A 20 -5.21 29.13 -12.35
N MET A 21 -3.87 29.25 -12.26
CA MET A 21 -3.07 28.45 -11.31
C MET A 21 -3.14 29.00 -9.87
N ALA A 22 -3.46 30.28 -9.67
CA ALA A 22 -3.61 30.89 -8.35
C ALA A 22 -4.91 30.49 -7.61
N ALA A 23 -5.86 29.82 -8.27
CA ALA A 23 -7.15 29.46 -7.70
C ALA A 23 -7.17 28.14 -6.88
N ASN A 24 -6.05 27.42 -6.77
CA ASN A 24 -6.01 26.09 -6.13
C ASN A 24 -5.27 26.02 -4.78
N ILE A 25 -4.83 27.14 -4.20
CA ILE A 25 -4.23 27.15 -2.84
C ILE A 25 -5.18 27.83 -1.85
N ALA A 26 -6.32 27.19 -1.59
CA ALA A 26 -7.20 27.57 -0.48
C ALA A 26 -8.11 26.42 -0.03
N VAL A 27 -7.56 25.20 0.06
CA VAL A 27 -8.14 24.14 0.91
C VAL A 27 -7.07 23.77 1.93
N ALA A 28 -6.76 24.74 2.80
CA ALA A 28 -6.32 24.41 4.14
C ALA A 28 -7.58 23.95 4.88
N GLN A 29 -7.64 22.66 5.19
CA GLN A 29 -8.72 22.11 6.01
C GLN A 29 -8.63 22.73 7.41
N GLU A 30 -9.44 23.75 7.68
CA GLU A 30 -9.95 24.01 9.03
C GLU A 30 -10.99 22.92 9.32
N GLU A 31 -10.55 21.76 9.79
CA GLU A 31 -11.42 20.93 10.61
C GLU A 31 -11.54 21.59 11.98
N THR A 32 -12.60 22.34 12.14
CA THR A 32 -13.14 22.73 13.43
C THR A 32 -13.53 21.45 14.17
N ALA A 33 -12.59 20.89 14.94
CA ALA A 33 -12.88 19.81 15.86
C ALA A 33 -13.96 20.28 16.86
N THR A 34 -15.11 19.63 16.79
CA THR A 34 -16.05 19.55 17.91
C THR A 34 -15.26 19.09 19.14
N PRO A 35 -15.44 19.67 20.34
CA PRO A 35 -14.79 19.12 21.53
C PRO A 35 -15.41 17.75 21.82
N ALA A 36 -14.74 16.71 21.32
CA ALA A 36 -14.92 15.34 21.77
C ALA A 36 -14.56 15.28 23.27
N PRO A 37 -15.20 14.40 24.05
CA PRO A 37 -14.85 14.25 25.46
C PRO A 37 -13.34 13.99 25.58
N GLU A 38 -12.71 14.64 26.55
CA GLU A 38 -11.31 14.49 26.92
C GLU A 38 -10.97 12.99 27.03
N VAL A 39 -10.44 12.44 25.94
CA VAL A 39 -9.83 11.13 25.93
C VAL A 39 -8.51 11.34 26.63
N THR A 40 -8.49 10.98 27.91
CA THR A 40 -7.29 10.67 28.67
C THR A 40 -6.28 10.04 27.71
N GLU A 41 -5.13 10.69 27.55
CA GLU A 41 -4.03 10.23 26.71
C GLU A 41 -3.78 8.76 27.01
N THR A 42 -4.31 7.89 26.15
CA THR A 42 -3.90 6.50 26.11
C THR A 42 -2.48 6.60 25.57
N PRO A 43 -1.47 6.12 26.30
CA PRO A 43 -0.11 6.14 25.82
C PRO A 43 -0.13 5.52 24.43
N GLU A 44 0.48 6.19 23.44
CA GLU A 44 0.74 5.61 22.13
C GLU A 44 1.29 4.21 22.37
N SER A 45 0.45 3.22 22.09
CA SER A 45 0.88 1.84 22.05
C SER A 45 1.89 1.81 20.94
N GLN A 46 3.17 1.79 21.32
CA GLN A 46 4.23 1.33 20.44
C GLN A 46 3.77 -0.05 19.99
N THR A 47 3.18 -0.14 18.80
CA THR A 47 3.00 -1.42 18.13
C THR A 47 4.40 -1.99 18.08
N PRO A 48 4.69 -3.09 18.80
CA PRO A 48 5.96 -3.77 18.64
C PRO A 48 6.16 -3.96 17.14
N GLU A 49 7.33 -3.62 16.62
CA GLU A 49 7.70 -3.99 15.25
C GLU A 49 7.61 -5.52 15.20
N GLU A 50 6.47 -6.02 14.70
CA GLU A 50 6.13 -7.42 14.74
C GLU A 50 7.03 -8.07 13.69
N GLU A 51 8.07 -8.76 14.15
CA GLU A 51 8.95 -9.46 13.22
C GLU A 51 8.09 -10.38 12.36
N PRO A 52 8.25 -10.33 11.03
CA PRO A 52 7.41 -11.11 10.13
C PRO A 52 7.50 -12.59 10.52
N ALA A 53 6.35 -13.26 10.55
CA ALA A 53 6.30 -14.65 10.91
C ALA A 53 7.23 -15.47 9.99
N SER A 54 8.13 -16.25 10.58
CA SER A 54 9.01 -17.14 9.82
C SER A 54 8.20 -18.21 9.10
N ASP A 55 8.66 -18.67 7.93
CA ASP A 55 8.07 -19.82 7.22
C ASP A 55 7.85 -21.04 8.12
N ALA A 56 8.78 -21.27 9.07
CA ALA A 56 8.68 -22.36 10.03
C ALA A 56 7.37 -22.35 10.83
N TYR A 57 6.82 -21.18 11.14
CA TYR A 57 5.55 -21.05 11.86
C TYR A 57 4.37 -21.51 11.00
N CYS A 58 4.31 -21.07 9.75
CA CYS A 58 3.26 -21.43 8.81
C CYS A 58 3.27 -22.94 8.51
N LEU A 59 4.46 -23.51 8.36
CA LEU A 59 4.66 -24.93 8.07
C LEU A 59 4.19 -25.86 9.22
N LEU A 60 4.02 -25.35 10.44
CA LEU A 60 3.42 -26.13 11.53
C LEU A 60 2.01 -26.61 11.19
N CYS A 61 1.25 -25.78 10.48
CA CYS A 61 -0.13 -26.07 10.12
C CYS A 61 -0.25 -26.49 8.64
N HIS A 62 0.52 -25.87 7.75
CA HIS A 62 0.32 -26.01 6.30
C HIS A 62 1.05 -27.19 5.65
N THR A 63 1.78 -28.02 6.40
CA THR A 63 2.44 -29.23 5.85
C THR A 63 1.54 -30.46 5.77
N LYS A 64 0.40 -30.45 6.46
CA LYS A 64 -0.52 -31.59 6.45
C LYS A 64 -1.15 -31.74 5.06
N PRO A 65 -1.14 -32.95 4.47
CA PRO A 65 -1.67 -33.19 3.14
C PRO A 65 -3.18 -32.97 3.05
N ASP A 66 -3.64 -32.72 1.82
CA ASP A 66 -5.05 -32.60 1.43
C ASP A 66 -5.82 -31.48 2.16
N GLN A 67 -5.09 -30.49 2.70
CA GLN A 67 -5.72 -29.30 3.23
C GLN A 67 -6.15 -28.39 2.09
N VAL A 68 -7.44 -28.04 2.11
CA VAL A 68 -8.07 -27.25 1.06
C VAL A 68 -8.85 -26.08 1.64
N TRP A 69 -8.84 -24.97 0.92
CA TRP A 69 -9.72 -23.83 1.14
C TRP A 69 -10.69 -23.70 -0.04
N HIS A 70 -11.99 -23.73 0.26
CA HIS A 70 -13.05 -23.38 -0.68
C HIS A 70 -13.23 -21.85 -0.74
N LEU A 71 -12.93 -21.26 -1.90
CA LEU A 71 -13.14 -19.84 -2.12
C LEU A 71 -14.63 -19.53 -2.30
N PRO A 72 -15.08 -18.29 -2.04
CA PRO A 72 -16.49 -17.90 -2.21
C PRO A 72 -17.04 -18.10 -3.63
N GLY A 73 -16.18 -18.12 -4.65
CA GLY A 73 -16.53 -18.40 -6.04
C GLY A 73 -16.82 -19.87 -6.35
N GLY A 74 -16.55 -20.78 -5.41
CA GLY A 74 -16.71 -22.22 -5.56
C GLY A 74 -15.44 -22.95 -6.00
N GLU A 75 -14.33 -22.24 -6.28
CA GLU A 75 -13.04 -22.88 -6.49
C GLU A 75 -12.52 -23.53 -5.20
N THR A 76 -11.66 -24.53 -5.37
CA THR A 76 -10.94 -25.17 -4.27
C THR A 76 -9.45 -24.99 -4.48
N LEU A 77 -8.77 -24.43 -3.48
CA LEU A 77 -7.33 -24.21 -3.48
C LEU A 77 -6.67 -25.16 -2.47
N SER A 78 -5.60 -25.83 -2.86
CA SER A 78 -4.74 -26.52 -1.89
C SER A 78 -4.01 -25.48 -1.06
N VAL A 79 -4.10 -25.59 0.26
CA VAL A 79 -3.30 -24.80 1.20
C VAL A 79 -2.19 -25.64 1.83
N THR A 80 -1.89 -26.81 1.26
CA THR A 80 -0.77 -27.65 1.66
C THR A 80 0.53 -27.13 1.02
N ILE A 81 1.56 -26.94 1.83
CA ILE A 81 2.91 -26.54 1.42
C ILE A 81 3.85 -27.73 1.60
N ASP A 82 4.55 -28.08 0.51
CA ASP A 82 5.66 -29.02 0.53
C ASP A 82 6.96 -28.23 0.85
N PRO A 83 7.64 -28.52 1.97
CA PRO A 83 8.82 -27.77 2.39
C PRO A 83 10.01 -27.96 1.45
N GLU A 84 10.17 -29.14 0.83
CA GLU A 84 11.23 -29.37 -0.15
C GLU A 84 10.98 -28.53 -1.42
N VAL A 85 9.74 -28.44 -1.87
CA VAL A 85 9.38 -27.59 -3.03
C VAL A 85 9.57 -26.11 -2.70
N LEU A 86 9.18 -25.67 -1.50
CA LEU A 86 9.39 -24.30 -1.04
C LEU A 86 10.88 -23.93 -1.01
N ALA A 87 11.72 -24.80 -0.43
CA ALA A 87 13.17 -24.58 -0.35
C ALA A 87 13.84 -24.49 -1.74
N GLN A 88 13.27 -25.13 -2.76
CA GLN A 88 13.77 -25.10 -4.15
C GLN A 88 13.11 -24.02 -5.02
N SER A 89 12.16 -23.27 -4.46
CA SER A 89 11.46 -22.21 -5.17
C SER A 89 12.28 -20.93 -5.25
N VAL A 90 11.78 -19.95 -6.01
CA VAL A 90 12.31 -18.57 -6.03
C VAL A 90 12.16 -17.85 -4.68
N HIS A 91 11.53 -18.50 -3.71
CA HIS A 91 11.32 -18.02 -2.36
C HIS A 91 11.99 -18.89 -1.29
N GLY A 92 12.86 -19.84 -1.69
CA GLY A 92 13.64 -20.61 -0.72
C GLY A 92 14.67 -19.73 -0.01
N GLU A 93 15.23 -20.21 1.10
CA GLU A 93 16.22 -19.47 1.91
C GLU A 93 17.50 -19.08 1.14
N SER A 94 17.82 -19.81 0.06
CA SER A 94 18.93 -19.49 -0.84
C SER A 94 18.59 -18.47 -1.93
N SER A 95 17.35 -17.97 -1.97
CA SER A 95 16.89 -17.02 -2.97
C SER A 95 17.57 -15.66 -2.79
N PRO A 96 18.13 -15.07 -3.86
CA PRO A 96 18.68 -13.73 -3.81
C PRO A 96 17.60 -12.65 -3.63
N GLU A 97 16.34 -12.94 -3.96
CA GLU A 97 15.19 -12.06 -3.73
C GLU A 97 14.66 -12.13 -2.28
N GLY A 98 15.17 -13.07 -1.49
CA GLY A 98 14.77 -13.31 -0.10
C GLY A 98 13.81 -14.48 0.05
N ALA A 99 13.83 -15.09 1.23
CA ALA A 99 12.87 -16.12 1.59
C ALA A 99 11.44 -15.55 1.58
N LEU A 100 10.44 -16.42 1.44
CA LEU A 100 9.10 -16.04 1.83
C LEU A 100 9.14 -15.59 3.29
N ALA A 101 8.69 -14.37 3.53
CA ALA A 101 8.20 -13.97 4.82
C ALA A 101 6.71 -14.25 4.75
N CYS A 102 6.18 -15.10 5.63
CA CYS A 102 4.75 -15.22 5.77
C CYS A 102 4.22 -13.87 6.28
N ALA A 103 3.82 -13.02 5.34
CA ALA A 103 3.13 -11.77 5.59
C ALA A 103 1.65 -12.02 5.29
N ASP A 104 0.89 -12.19 6.35
CA ASP A 104 -0.57 -12.22 6.35
C ASP A 104 -1.16 -10.94 5.73
#